data_AF-A0A3N5GMS2-F1
#
_entry.id   AF-A0A3N5GMS2-F1
#
_cell.length_a   1.000
_cell.length_b   1.000
_cell.length_c   1.000
_cell.angle_alpha   90.00
_cell.angle_beta   90.00
_cell.angle_gamma   90.00
#
_symmetry.space_group_name_H-M   'P 1'
#
loop_
_entity.id
_entity.type
_entity.pdbx_description
1 polymer ?
#
loop_
_entity_poly.entity_id
_entity_poly.type
_entity_poly.pdbx_seq_one_letter_code
_entity_poly.pdbx_strand_id
1 'polypeptide(L)'
;MKRLLFVLANGFILFFYSEPLFWSRPRPEDTLLDWCWTWLAYSLLAFVFLTAVWYFRVNSLPALFIAGGLFGWLAEGVIVQTMYDNFPWQLSWTGLAWHALISVLFGWHYLPRAFRNGQTARTALIAALAGLAWGFWAVNWWVEEPARVAAPLEFGLYALAFVSCLVGAYWLREKLAAHAAMPRWTIGTILALFALYFVFVAVPAQPLALIVFPPALLLVLLTLRRHRQGAPESSLLDQPERGELLQVLPVLLMPLAAVAVYSLFYFLDWRIQSNWVVALVTTPAGAIAFTWSVVAIWRRKIPEKIN
;
A
#
# COMPACT_ATOMS: atom_id res chain seq x y z
N MET A 1 23.88 1.23 3.16
CA MET A 1 23.03 1.68 4.28
C MET A 1 21.85 2.55 3.85
N LYS A 2 22.04 3.75 3.26
CA LYS A 2 20.92 4.65 2.87
C LYS A 2 19.80 4.00 2.03
N ARG A 3 20.16 3.19 1.02
CA ARG A 3 19.20 2.47 0.17
C ARG A 3 18.33 1.48 0.95
N LEU A 4 18.94 0.74 1.87
CA LEU A 4 18.23 -0.21 2.72
C LEU A 4 17.24 0.52 3.62
N LEU A 5 17.67 1.60 4.29
CA LEU A 5 16.78 2.42 5.11
C LEU A 5 15.63 3.03 4.29
N PHE A 6 15.89 3.41 3.04
CA PHE A 6 14.86 3.92 2.14
C PHE A 6 13.83 2.83 1.84
N VAL A 7 14.29 1.62 1.50
CA VAL A 7 13.40 0.46 1.28
C VAL A 7 12.60 0.13 2.53
N LEU A 8 13.24 0.09 3.71
CA LEU A 8 12.59 -0.19 4.99
C LEU A 8 11.54 0.87 5.35
N ALA A 9 11.83 2.16 5.13
CA ALA A 9 10.89 3.24 5.37
C ALA A 9 9.67 3.14 4.44
N ASN A 10 9.88 2.90 3.15
CA ASN A 10 8.78 2.68 2.21
C ASN A 10 8.03 1.37 2.50
N GLY A 11 8.73 0.33 2.96
CA GLY A 11 8.15 -0.91 3.46
C GLY A 11 7.24 -0.68 4.64
N PHE A 12 7.63 0.17 5.59
CA PHE A 12 6.78 0.52 6.74
C PHE A 12 5.55 1.31 6.32
N ILE A 13 5.68 2.25 5.38
CA ILE A 13 4.54 3.00 4.83
C ILE A 13 3.54 2.02 4.21
N LEU A 14 3.99 1.14 3.31
CA LEU A 14 3.10 0.18 2.67
C LEU A 14 2.50 -0.80 3.69
N PHE A 15 3.32 -1.34 4.58
CA PHE A 15 2.88 -2.17 5.70
C PHE A 15 1.77 -1.50 6.52
N PHE A 16 1.94 -0.24 6.94
CA PHE A 16 0.94 0.49 7.73
C PHE A 16 -0.43 0.52 7.05
N TYR A 17 -0.48 0.89 5.76
CA TYR A 17 -1.74 1.00 5.02
C TYR A 17 -2.34 -0.35 4.62
N SER A 18 -1.51 -1.39 4.56
CA SER A 18 -1.93 -2.75 4.26
C SER A 18 -2.44 -3.49 5.51
N GLU A 19 -1.80 -3.28 6.66
CA GLU A 19 -2.00 -4.08 7.88
C GLU A 19 -2.53 -3.20 9.02
N PRO A 20 -1.73 -2.38 9.76
CA PRO A 20 -2.25 -1.61 10.89
C PRO A 20 -3.51 -0.80 10.67
N LEU A 21 -3.66 -0.16 9.51
CA LEU A 21 -4.85 0.63 9.18
C LEU A 21 -6.13 -0.23 9.06
N PHE A 22 -6.00 -1.53 8.80
CA PHE A 22 -7.11 -2.46 8.72
C PHE A 22 -7.52 -3.01 10.09
N TRP A 23 -6.56 -3.19 11.00
CA TRP A 23 -6.80 -3.74 12.33
C TRP A 23 -7.28 -2.68 13.34
N SER A 24 -8.06 -3.12 14.34
CA SER A 24 -8.46 -2.30 15.48
C SER A 24 -7.59 -2.52 16.73
N ARG A 25 -6.77 -3.56 16.74
CA ARG A 25 -5.86 -3.93 17.82
C ARG A 25 -4.89 -5.01 17.33
N PRO A 26 -3.78 -5.28 18.05
CA PRO A 26 -3.02 -6.49 17.83
C PRO A 26 -3.86 -7.73 18.13
N ARG A 27 -3.67 -8.81 17.36
CA ARG A 27 -4.29 -10.08 17.70
C ARG A 27 -3.61 -10.69 18.93
N PRO A 28 -4.31 -11.49 19.76
CA PRO A 28 -3.75 -12.07 20.98
C PRO A 28 -2.44 -12.83 20.77
N GLU A 29 -2.31 -13.47 19.62
CA GLU A 29 -1.17 -14.27 19.20
C GLU A 29 -0.05 -13.45 18.53
N ASP A 30 -0.33 -12.21 18.13
CA ASP A 30 0.68 -11.37 17.46
C ASP A 30 1.75 -10.94 18.46
N THR A 31 2.99 -11.32 18.20
CA THR A 31 4.16 -10.82 18.93
C THR A 31 4.79 -9.62 18.22
N LEU A 32 5.62 -8.86 18.92
CA LEU A 32 6.46 -7.82 18.28
C LEU A 32 7.35 -8.39 17.17
N LEU A 33 7.77 -9.66 17.30
CA LEU A 33 8.57 -10.33 16.30
C LEU A 33 7.75 -10.59 15.02
N ASP A 34 6.47 -10.96 15.15
CA ASP A 34 5.57 -11.17 14.01
C ASP A 34 5.31 -9.87 13.24
N TRP A 35 5.13 -8.76 13.96
CA TRP A 35 5.02 -7.44 13.34
C TRP A 35 6.31 -7.04 12.62
N CYS A 36 7.48 -7.33 13.21
CA CYS A 36 8.78 -7.10 12.56
C CYS A 36 8.92 -7.95 11.28
N TRP A 37 8.54 -9.23 11.31
CA TRP A 37 8.60 -10.10 10.13
C TRP A 37 7.64 -9.64 9.04
N THR A 38 6.42 -9.26 9.40
CA THR A 38 5.44 -8.70 8.49
C THR A 38 5.99 -7.42 7.84
N TRP A 39 6.54 -6.49 8.62
CA TRP A 39 7.19 -5.30 8.08
C TRP A 39 8.36 -5.62 7.13
N LEU A 40 9.18 -6.63 7.44
CA LEU A 40 10.26 -7.06 6.55
C LEU A 40 9.72 -7.65 5.24
N ALA A 41 8.64 -8.45 5.29
CA ALA A 41 7.98 -8.95 4.09
C ALA A 41 7.45 -7.80 3.20
N TYR A 42 6.79 -6.81 3.81
CA TYR A 42 6.36 -5.59 3.12
C TYR A 42 7.53 -4.75 2.60
N SER A 43 8.69 -4.80 3.25
CA SER A 43 9.92 -4.14 2.76
C SER A 43 10.50 -4.83 1.52
N LEU A 44 10.40 -6.16 1.41
CA LEU A 44 10.74 -6.89 0.18
C LEU A 44 9.76 -6.58 -0.96
N LEU A 45 8.46 -6.51 -0.66
CA LEU A 45 7.45 -6.06 -1.62
C LEU A 45 7.69 -4.60 -2.05
N ALA A 46 8.01 -3.71 -1.11
CA ALA A 46 8.38 -2.33 -1.38
C ALA A 46 9.63 -2.25 -2.28
N PHE A 47 10.61 -3.13 -2.09
CA PHE A 47 11.77 -3.20 -2.97
C PHE A 47 11.36 -3.49 -4.42
N VAL A 48 10.48 -4.48 -4.65
CA VAL A 48 10.00 -4.83 -5.99
C VAL A 48 9.20 -3.67 -6.59
N PHE A 49 8.30 -3.07 -5.81
CA PHE A 49 7.53 -1.90 -6.20
C PHE A 49 8.41 -0.71 -6.59
N LEU A 50 9.37 -0.32 -5.75
CA LEU A 50 10.30 0.78 -6.02
C LEU A 50 11.18 0.49 -7.24
N THR A 51 11.61 -0.77 -7.40
CA THR A 51 12.34 -1.22 -8.60
C THR A 51 11.48 -1.07 -9.85
N ALA A 52 10.19 -1.41 -9.80
CA ALA A 52 9.27 -1.22 -10.91
C ALA A 52 9.07 0.28 -11.22
N VAL A 53 8.87 1.12 -10.20
CA VAL A 53 8.72 2.58 -10.36
C VAL A 53 9.96 3.17 -11.06
N TRP A 54 11.15 2.80 -10.61
CA TRP A 54 12.41 3.22 -11.20
C TRP A 54 12.59 2.67 -12.63
N TYR A 55 12.55 1.35 -12.80
CA TYR A 55 12.86 0.68 -14.06
C TYR A 55 11.88 1.04 -15.18
N PHE A 56 10.58 1.14 -14.86
CA PHE A 56 9.55 1.49 -15.84
C PHE A 56 9.31 3.00 -15.96
N ARG A 57 10.11 3.84 -15.28
CA ARG A 57 9.99 5.31 -15.32
C ARG A 57 8.57 5.76 -15.01
N VAL A 58 8.01 5.22 -13.92
CA VAL A 58 6.65 5.52 -13.49
C VAL A 58 6.61 6.98 -13.03
N ASN A 59 5.87 7.81 -13.75
CA ASN A 59 5.77 9.27 -13.54
C ASN A 59 4.34 9.81 -13.72
N SER A 60 3.35 8.93 -13.86
CA SER A 60 1.94 9.29 -14.02
C SER A 60 1.07 8.48 -13.05
N LEU A 61 -0.12 8.99 -12.72
CA LEU A 61 -1.06 8.26 -11.87
C LEU A 61 -1.49 6.90 -12.44
N PRO A 62 -1.82 6.77 -13.75
CA PRO A 62 -2.08 5.46 -14.35
C PRO A 62 -0.94 4.45 -14.14
N ALA A 63 0.30 4.85 -14.44
CA ALA A 63 1.45 3.96 -14.31
C ALA A 63 1.74 3.61 -12.85
N LEU A 64 1.52 4.56 -11.93
CA LEU A 64 1.64 4.32 -10.50
C LEU A 64 0.59 3.33 -9.99
N PHE A 65 -0.65 3.43 -10.47
CA PHE A 65 -1.70 2.47 -10.11
C PHE A 65 -1.37 1.06 -10.61
N ILE A 66 -0.88 0.93 -11.84
CA ILE A 66 -0.43 -0.38 -12.37
C ILE A 66 0.75 -0.93 -11.56
N ALA A 67 1.71 -0.10 -11.16
CA ALA A 67 2.79 -0.51 -10.27
C ALA A 67 2.29 -0.88 -8.87
N GLY A 68 1.24 -0.22 -8.37
CA GLY A 68 0.55 -0.59 -7.15
C GLY A 68 -0.19 -1.93 -7.26
N GLY A 69 -0.76 -2.24 -8.44
CA GLY A 69 -1.32 -3.56 -8.73
C GLY A 69 -0.26 -4.68 -8.70
N LEU A 70 0.96 -4.40 -9.18
CA LEU A 70 2.10 -5.33 -9.01
C LEU A 70 2.35 -5.65 -7.53
N PHE A 71 2.42 -4.60 -6.71
CA PHE A 71 2.61 -4.72 -5.27
C PHE A 71 1.48 -5.54 -4.62
N GLY A 72 0.23 -5.19 -4.91
CA GLY A 72 -0.94 -5.84 -4.33
C GLY A 72 -1.09 -7.30 -4.73
N TRP A 73 -0.94 -7.63 -6.01
CA TRP A 73 -1.02 -9.02 -6.46
C TRP A 73 0.18 -9.86 -6.05
N LEU A 74 1.36 -9.26 -5.79
CA LEU A 74 2.45 -10.00 -5.14
C LEU A 74 2.13 -10.28 -3.67
N ALA A 75 1.62 -9.30 -2.93
CA ALA A 75 1.22 -9.50 -1.55
C ALA A 75 0.14 -10.59 -1.44
N GLU A 76 -0.93 -10.48 -2.22
CA GLU A 76 -2.13 -11.29 -2.05
C GLU A 76 -2.18 -12.52 -2.94
N GLY A 77 -1.43 -12.54 -4.04
CA GLY A 77 -1.34 -13.69 -4.93
C GLY A 77 -0.17 -14.62 -4.63
N VAL A 78 0.86 -14.13 -3.93
CA VAL A 78 2.06 -14.93 -3.60
C VAL A 78 2.19 -15.13 -2.10
N ILE A 79 2.23 -14.05 -1.31
CA ILE A 79 2.55 -14.15 0.12
C ILE A 79 1.36 -14.65 0.94
N VAL A 80 0.24 -13.93 0.91
CA VAL A 80 -0.94 -14.18 1.75
C VAL A 80 -1.94 -15.12 1.08
N GLN A 81 -2.03 -15.08 -0.25
CA GLN A 81 -2.87 -15.95 -1.08
C GLN A 81 -4.40 -15.72 -0.97
N THR A 82 -4.85 -14.63 -0.33
CA THR A 82 -6.30 -14.32 -0.24
C THR A 82 -6.93 -13.90 -1.57
N MET A 83 -6.11 -13.59 -2.59
CA MET A 83 -6.56 -13.23 -3.94
C MET A 83 -7.45 -14.33 -4.57
N TYR A 84 -7.37 -15.57 -4.07
CA TYR A 84 -8.02 -16.74 -4.64
C TYR A 84 -9.33 -17.15 -3.94
N ASP A 85 -9.56 -16.75 -2.69
CA ASP A 85 -10.64 -17.30 -1.85
C ASP A 85 -12.04 -17.04 -2.43
N ASN A 86 -12.31 -15.78 -2.83
CA ASN A 86 -13.58 -15.36 -3.43
C ASN A 86 -13.34 -14.77 -4.84
N PHE A 87 -12.71 -15.54 -5.72
CA PHE A 87 -12.44 -15.12 -7.08
C PHE A 87 -13.76 -14.90 -7.88
N PRO A 88 -13.91 -13.82 -8.69
CA PRO A 88 -12.90 -12.79 -9.02
C PRO A 88 -12.93 -11.55 -8.13
N TRP A 89 -13.76 -11.50 -7.08
CA TRP A 89 -13.91 -10.32 -6.22
C TRP A 89 -12.59 -9.90 -5.58
N GLN A 90 -11.86 -10.87 -5.01
CA GLN A 90 -10.58 -10.63 -4.33
C GLN A 90 -9.47 -10.13 -5.25
N LEU A 91 -9.55 -10.39 -6.57
CA LEU A 91 -8.60 -9.86 -7.54
C LEU A 91 -8.56 -8.33 -7.50
N SER A 92 -9.73 -7.71 -7.30
CA SER A 92 -9.82 -6.26 -7.15
C SER A 92 -9.78 -5.83 -5.69
N TRP A 93 -10.51 -6.49 -4.78
CA TRP A 93 -10.61 -6.05 -3.39
C TRP A 93 -9.24 -5.98 -2.70
N THR A 94 -8.52 -7.10 -2.59
CA THR A 94 -7.25 -7.10 -1.86
C THR A 94 -6.13 -6.52 -2.74
N GLY A 95 -6.02 -6.95 -4.00
CA GLY A 95 -4.95 -6.50 -4.89
C GLY A 95 -5.00 -5.03 -5.33
N LEU A 96 -6.18 -4.54 -5.77
CA LEU A 96 -6.30 -3.24 -6.43
C LEU A 96 -6.86 -2.16 -5.51
N ALA A 97 -7.91 -2.44 -4.77
CA ALA A 97 -8.55 -1.50 -3.87
C ALA A 97 -7.71 -1.30 -2.61
N TRP A 98 -7.32 -2.38 -1.94
CA TRP A 98 -6.55 -2.26 -0.71
C TRP A 98 -5.09 -1.86 -0.97
N HIS A 99 -4.37 -2.62 -1.80
CA HIS A 99 -2.94 -2.37 -1.98
C HIS A 99 -2.65 -1.26 -2.99
N ALA A 100 -3.24 -1.28 -4.19
CA ALA A 100 -2.94 -0.26 -5.20
C ALA A 100 -3.57 1.12 -4.87
N LEU A 101 -4.85 1.16 -4.49
CA LEU A 101 -5.57 2.41 -4.22
C LEU A 101 -5.25 2.98 -2.83
N ILE A 102 -5.43 2.19 -1.75
CA ILE A 102 -5.20 2.69 -0.38
C ILE A 102 -3.69 2.75 -0.06
N SER A 103 -2.96 1.65 -0.23
CA SER A 103 -1.56 1.62 0.22
C SER A 103 -0.63 2.44 -0.68
N VAL A 104 -0.74 2.28 -2.00
CA VAL A 104 0.16 2.95 -2.96
C VAL A 104 -0.32 4.35 -3.36
N LEU A 105 -1.53 4.50 -3.91
CA LEU A 105 -1.98 5.83 -4.35
C LEU A 105 -2.21 6.77 -3.17
N PHE A 106 -2.95 6.34 -2.15
CA PHE A 106 -3.24 7.20 -1.00
C PHE A 106 -2.03 7.34 -0.07
N GLY A 107 -1.57 6.24 0.51
CA GLY A 107 -0.49 6.24 1.51
C GLY A 107 0.87 6.61 0.93
N TRP A 108 1.34 5.90 -0.09
CA TRP A 108 2.69 6.13 -0.61
C TRP A 108 2.84 7.40 -1.45
N HIS A 109 1.78 7.87 -2.13
CA HIS A 109 1.87 9.00 -3.06
C HIS A 109 1.12 10.26 -2.62
N TYR A 110 -0.19 10.18 -2.39
CA TYR A 110 -1.04 11.37 -2.22
C TYR A 110 -0.78 12.10 -0.91
N LEU A 111 -0.75 11.38 0.22
CA LEU A 111 -0.50 12.00 1.53
C LEU A 111 0.90 12.66 1.60
N PRO A 112 2.00 12.00 1.17
CA PRO A 112 3.32 12.64 1.11
C PRO A 112 3.39 13.88 0.25
N ARG A 113 2.68 13.87 -0.88
CA ARG A 113 2.61 15.03 -1.75
C ARG A 113 1.98 16.24 -1.05
N ALA A 114 1.01 16.05 -0.16
CA ALA A 114 0.37 17.15 0.57
C ALA A 114 1.38 17.87 1.48
N PHE A 115 2.15 17.12 2.28
CA PHE A 115 3.11 17.75 3.19
C PHE A 115 4.36 18.29 2.49
N ARG A 116 4.86 17.66 1.42
CA ARG A 116 6.00 18.18 0.62
C ARG A 116 5.76 19.55 0.00
N ASN A 117 4.49 19.91 -0.21
CA ASN A 117 4.11 21.21 -0.76
C ASN A 117 3.91 22.28 0.33
N GLY A 118 4.28 22.01 1.59
CA GLY A 118 4.09 22.92 2.71
C GLY A 118 2.63 23.16 3.10
N GLN A 119 1.69 22.33 2.63
CA GLN A 119 0.25 22.52 2.83
C GLN A 119 -0.21 21.89 4.17
N THR A 120 0.30 22.37 5.29
CA THR A 120 0.06 21.80 6.63
C THR A 120 -1.43 21.59 6.94
N ALA A 121 -2.28 22.58 6.64
CA ALA A 121 -3.73 22.47 6.84
C ALA A 121 -4.37 21.37 5.97
N ARG A 122 -3.89 21.20 4.74
CA ARG A 122 -4.35 20.12 3.85
C ARG A 122 -3.87 18.76 4.34
N THR A 123 -2.62 18.65 4.80
CA THR A 123 -2.11 17.42 5.42
C THR A 123 -2.93 17.05 6.64
N ALA A 124 -3.21 18.02 7.51
CA ALA A 124 -4.07 17.83 8.69
C ALA A 124 -5.46 17.33 8.30
N LEU A 125 -6.10 17.96 7.32
CA LEU A 125 -7.42 17.53 6.82
C LEU A 125 -7.38 16.11 6.25
N ILE A 126 -6.41 15.80 5.39
CA ILE A 126 -6.29 14.46 4.79
C ILE A 126 -6.04 13.41 5.88
N ALA A 127 -5.16 13.69 6.83
CA ALA A 127 -4.87 12.79 7.95
C ALA A 127 -6.09 12.57 8.85
N ALA A 128 -6.84 13.64 9.16
CA ALA A 128 -8.08 13.54 9.91
C ALA A 128 -9.13 12.70 9.17
N LEU A 129 -9.35 12.94 7.86
CA LEU A 129 -10.27 12.16 7.04
C LEU A 129 -9.87 10.67 6.97
N ALA A 130 -8.58 10.37 6.84
CA ALA A 130 -8.07 9.00 6.90
C ALA A 130 -8.30 8.37 8.27
N GLY A 131 -8.14 9.15 9.35
CA GLY A 131 -8.47 8.73 10.70
C GLY A 131 -9.94 8.40 10.86
N LEU A 132 -10.85 9.28 10.40
CA LEU A 132 -12.30 9.02 10.44
C LEU A 132 -12.65 7.73 9.69
N ALA A 133 -12.06 7.52 8.50
CA ALA A 133 -12.26 6.30 7.72
C ALA A 133 -11.73 5.05 8.44
N TRP A 134 -10.56 5.14 9.07
CA TRP A 134 -9.98 4.06 9.87
C TRP A 134 -10.85 3.73 11.08
N GLY A 135 -11.25 4.72 11.86
CA GLY A 135 -12.12 4.53 13.02
C GLY A 135 -13.44 3.84 12.66
N PHE A 136 -14.02 4.19 11.51
CA PHE A 136 -15.20 3.50 10.96
C PHE A 136 -14.88 2.06 10.53
N TRP A 137 -13.79 1.85 9.78
CA TRP A 137 -13.43 0.53 9.27
C TRP A 137 -13.06 -0.45 10.39
N ALA A 138 -12.39 0.03 11.44
CA ALA A 138 -11.96 -0.74 12.61
C ALA A 138 -13.14 -1.39 13.38
N VAL A 139 -14.35 -0.81 13.29
CA VAL A 139 -15.57 -1.36 13.91
C VAL A 139 -15.93 -2.75 13.38
N ASN A 140 -15.52 -3.08 12.15
CA ASN A 140 -15.79 -4.39 11.55
C ASN A 140 -15.32 -5.56 12.43
N TRP A 141 -14.21 -5.37 13.14
CA TRP A 141 -13.64 -6.38 14.02
C TRP A 141 -14.51 -6.76 15.20
N TRP A 142 -15.51 -5.95 15.55
CA TRP A 142 -16.47 -6.31 16.59
C TRP A 142 -17.47 -7.36 16.12
N VAL A 143 -17.63 -7.47 14.80
CA VAL A 143 -18.52 -8.45 14.17
C VAL A 143 -17.74 -9.71 13.79
N GLU A 144 -16.51 -9.55 13.26
CA GLU A 144 -15.64 -10.68 12.93
C GLU A 144 -15.10 -11.38 14.18
N GLU A 145 -14.71 -10.62 15.22
CA GLU A 145 -14.15 -11.14 16.48
C GLU A 145 -14.90 -10.59 17.71
N PRO A 146 -16.20 -10.94 17.87
CA PRO A 146 -17.03 -10.35 18.92
C PRO A 146 -16.56 -10.69 20.34
N ALA A 147 -15.79 -11.77 20.50
CA ALA A 147 -15.23 -12.18 21.77
C ALA A 147 -14.20 -11.19 22.34
N ARG A 148 -13.64 -10.30 21.51
CA ARG A 148 -12.64 -9.34 21.96
C ARG A 148 -12.77 -8.01 21.20
N VAL A 149 -13.72 -7.21 21.65
CA VAL A 149 -13.87 -5.81 21.25
C VAL A 149 -12.83 -4.95 21.98
N ALA A 150 -11.97 -4.25 21.24
CA ALA A 150 -10.99 -3.34 21.84
C ALA A 150 -11.71 -2.14 22.48
N ALA A 151 -11.35 -1.80 23.71
CA ALA A 151 -11.81 -0.54 24.31
C ALA A 151 -11.23 0.66 23.54
N PRO A 152 -11.89 1.83 23.52
CA PRO A 152 -11.40 3.00 22.79
C PRO A 152 -9.97 3.43 23.15
N LEU A 153 -9.57 3.28 24.42
CA LEU A 153 -8.20 3.55 24.85
C LEU A 153 -7.19 2.57 24.25
N GLU A 154 -7.52 1.26 24.20
CA GLU A 154 -6.67 0.23 23.59
C GLU A 154 -6.46 0.52 22.10
N PHE A 155 -7.54 0.78 21.37
CA PHE A 155 -7.47 1.19 19.96
C PHE A 155 -6.66 2.48 19.78
N GLY A 156 -6.85 3.46 20.66
CA GLY A 156 -6.11 4.73 20.59
C GLY A 156 -4.62 4.58 20.80
N LEU A 157 -4.19 3.75 21.76
CA LEU A 157 -2.78 3.44 21.98
C LEU A 157 -2.18 2.68 20.80
N TYR A 158 -2.90 1.70 20.26
CA TYR A 158 -2.52 0.99 19.05
C TYR A 158 -2.33 1.94 17.86
N ALA A 159 -3.33 2.77 17.59
CA ALA A 159 -3.31 3.72 16.49
C ALA A 159 -2.18 4.75 16.63
N LEU A 160 -1.99 5.29 17.83
CA LEU A 160 -0.93 6.26 18.10
C LEU A 160 0.46 5.65 17.89
N ALA A 161 0.69 4.40 18.34
CA ALA A 161 1.97 3.73 18.19
C ALA A 161 2.34 3.57 16.71
N PHE A 162 1.45 2.98 15.90
CA PHE A 162 1.71 2.74 14.48
C PHE A 162 1.77 4.04 13.66
N VAL A 163 0.93 5.04 13.96
CA VAL A 163 1.00 6.33 13.27
C VAL A 163 2.27 7.10 13.64
N SER A 164 2.79 6.98 14.87
CA SER A 164 4.08 7.55 15.24
C SER A 164 5.23 6.92 14.44
N CYS A 165 5.22 5.60 14.28
CA CYS A 165 6.18 4.91 13.41
C CYS A 165 6.00 5.34 11.94
N LEU A 166 4.77 5.54 11.46
CA LEU A 166 4.49 6.04 10.11
C LEU A 166 5.05 7.44 9.88
N VAL A 167 4.90 8.35 10.83
CA VAL A 167 5.50 9.69 10.80
C VAL A 167 7.02 9.58 10.70
N GLY A 168 7.63 8.70 11.49
CA GLY A 168 9.07 8.39 11.41
C GLY A 168 9.48 7.86 10.04
N ALA A 169 8.69 6.96 9.45
CA ALA A 169 8.95 6.39 8.13
C ALA A 169 8.82 7.43 7.01
N TYR A 170 7.80 8.30 7.06
CA TYR A 170 7.68 9.42 6.14
C TYR A 170 8.85 10.39 6.26
N TRP A 171 9.17 10.83 7.48
CA TRP A 171 10.30 11.73 7.71
C TRP A 171 11.61 11.12 7.21
N LEU A 172 11.89 9.86 7.54
CA LEU A 172 13.09 9.17 7.09
C LEU A 172 13.14 9.04 5.57
N ARG A 173 12.01 8.71 4.91
CA ARG A 173 11.92 8.68 3.44
C ARG A 173 12.27 10.03 2.82
N GLU A 174 11.83 11.15 3.40
CA GLU A 174 12.13 12.50 2.89
C GLU A 174 13.61 12.89 3.05
N LYS A 175 14.31 12.33 4.04
CA LYS A 175 15.75 12.54 4.26
C LYS A 175 16.64 11.60 3.45
N LEU A 176 16.05 10.63 2.79
CA LEU A 176 16.77 9.61 2.04
C LEU A 176 16.50 9.78 0.54
N ALA A 177 17.44 10.41 -0.15
CA ALA A 177 17.47 10.49 -1.60
C ALA A 177 17.33 9.11 -2.25
N ALA A 178 16.32 8.95 -3.10
CA ALA A 178 16.12 7.77 -3.94
C ALA A 178 17.04 7.78 -5.17
N HIS A 179 18.35 7.98 -4.98
CA HIS A 179 19.26 8.31 -6.09
C HIS A 179 20.08 7.12 -6.60
N ALA A 180 19.47 5.93 -6.63
CA ALA A 180 20.25 4.72 -6.75
C ALA A 180 19.55 3.64 -7.56
N ALA A 181 20.07 3.38 -8.76
CA ALA A 181 19.81 2.14 -9.47
C ALA A 181 20.10 0.95 -8.53
N MET A 182 19.10 0.09 -8.33
CA MET A 182 19.27 -1.11 -7.52
C MET A 182 20.22 -2.08 -8.26
N PRO A 183 21.16 -2.74 -7.56
CA PRO A 183 22.06 -3.69 -8.20
C PRO A 183 21.26 -4.82 -8.85
N ARG A 184 21.59 -5.16 -10.11
CA ARG A 184 20.85 -6.19 -10.87
C ARG A 184 20.83 -7.54 -10.17
N TRP A 185 21.91 -7.90 -9.47
CA TRP A 185 21.97 -9.14 -8.70
C TRP A 185 20.97 -9.12 -7.54
N THR A 186 20.82 -7.99 -6.82
CA THR A 186 19.85 -7.85 -5.72
C THR A 186 18.42 -8.00 -6.24
N ILE A 187 18.13 -7.39 -7.40
CA ILE A 187 16.84 -7.56 -8.08
C ILE A 187 16.61 -9.04 -8.42
N GLY A 188 17.60 -9.68 -9.06
CA GLY A 188 17.53 -11.09 -9.43
C GLY A 188 17.31 -12.01 -8.23
N THR A 189 18.03 -11.78 -7.12
CA THR A 189 17.89 -12.54 -5.88
C THR A 189 16.49 -12.38 -5.28
N ILE A 190 15.97 -11.16 -5.16
CA ILE A 190 14.64 -10.93 -4.58
C ILE A 190 13.55 -11.54 -5.47
N LEU A 191 13.64 -11.38 -6.80
CA LEU A 191 12.69 -12.01 -7.72
C LEU A 191 12.78 -13.54 -7.67
N ALA A 192 13.98 -14.11 -7.54
CA ALA A 192 14.15 -15.55 -7.35
C ALA A 192 13.52 -16.04 -6.04
N LEU A 193 13.66 -15.29 -4.94
CA LEU A 193 13.00 -15.61 -3.66
C LEU A 193 11.47 -15.63 -3.80
N PHE A 194 10.87 -14.62 -4.45
CA PHE A 194 9.43 -14.62 -4.72
C PHE A 194 9.01 -15.77 -5.64
N ALA A 195 9.80 -16.09 -6.67
CA ALA A 195 9.52 -17.21 -7.57
C ALA A 195 9.59 -18.56 -6.85
N LEU A 196 10.59 -18.77 -5.99
CA LEU A 196 10.72 -19.97 -5.17
C LEU A 196 9.56 -20.07 -4.19
N TYR A 197 9.22 -18.99 -3.48
CA TYR A 197 8.06 -18.96 -2.59
C TYR A 197 6.76 -19.26 -3.34
N PHE A 198 6.57 -18.69 -4.53
CA PHE A 198 5.41 -18.97 -5.36
C PHE A 198 5.30 -20.46 -5.71
N VAL A 199 6.39 -21.07 -6.22
CA VAL A 199 6.39 -22.47 -6.66
C VAL A 199 6.23 -23.45 -5.50
N PHE A 200 6.91 -23.20 -4.37
CA PHE A 200 6.98 -24.16 -3.26
C PHE A 200 5.98 -23.91 -2.14
N VAL A 201 5.40 -22.71 -2.05
CA VAL A 201 4.43 -22.34 -1.00
C VAL A 201 3.09 -21.96 -1.61
N ALA A 202 3.04 -20.93 -2.45
CA ALA A 202 1.76 -20.39 -2.94
C ALA A 202 0.99 -21.36 -3.83
N VAL A 203 1.65 -22.03 -4.78
CA VAL A 203 1.01 -22.97 -5.71
C VAL A 203 0.49 -24.22 -5.00
N PRO A 204 1.24 -24.89 -4.11
CA PRO A 204 0.72 -26.01 -3.33
C PRO A 204 -0.45 -25.61 -2.42
N ALA A 205 -0.41 -24.41 -1.81
CA ALA A 205 -1.48 -23.92 -0.96
C ALA A 205 -2.73 -23.53 -1.76
N GLN A 206 -2.55 -22.90 -2.92
CA GLN A 206 -3.62 -22.37 -3.77
C GLN A 206 -3.32 -22.63 -5.27
N PRO A 207 -3.67 -23.80 -5.83
CA PRO A 207 -3.34 -24.17 -7.21
C PRO A 207 -3.89 -23.22 -8.29
N LEU A 208 -4.98 -22.51 -8.00
CA LEU A 208 -5.55 -21.47 -8.87
C LEU A 208 -4.54 -20.34 -9.17
N ALA A 209 -3.53 -20.18 -8.31
CA ALA A 209 -2.42 -19.25 -8.51
C ALA A 209 -1.70 -19.44 -9.85
N LEU A 210 -1.55 -20.67 -10.34
CA LEU A 210 -0.89 -20.95 -11.64
C LEU A 210 -1.64 -20.35 -12.82
N ILE A 211 -2.96 -20.19 -12.70
CA ILE A 211 -3.83 -19.74 -13.79
C ILE A 211 -4.08 -18.24 -13.69
N VAL A 212 -4.27 -17.71 -12.47
CA VAL A 212 -4.69 -16.32 -12.26
C VAL A 212 -3.50 -15.37 -12.16
N PHE A 213 -2.44 -15.73 -11.41
CA PHE A 213 -1.35 -14.80 -11.13
C PHE A 213 -0.46 -14.51 -12.36
N PRO A 214 -0.03 -15.50 -13.19
CA PRO A 214 0.81 -15.21 -14.33
C PRO A 214 0.19 -14.27 -15.38
N PRO A 215 -1.10 -14.42 -15.79
CA PRO A 215 -1.73 -13.46 -16.69
C PRO A 215 -1.85 -12.06 -16.10
N ALA A 216 -2.20 -11.97 -14.81
CA ALA A 216 -2.30 -10.69 -14.08
C ALA A 216 -0.93 -9.98 -14.04
N LEU A 217 0.12 -10.71 -13.67
CA LEU A 217 1.50 -10.23 -13.67
C LEU A 217 1.95 -9.81 -15.08
N LEU A 218 1.67 -10.62 -16.10
CA LEU A 218 2.02 -10.33 -17.49
C LEU A 218 1.34 -9.04 -17.97
N LEU A 219 0.05 -8.86 -17.70
CA LEU A 219 -0.70 -7.65 -18.07
C LEU A 219 -0.09 -6.40 -17.46
N VAL A 220 0.28 -6.46 -16.18
CA VAL A 220 0.94 -5.36 -15.46
C VAL A 220 2.31 -5.05 -16.07
N LEU A 221 3.16 -6.07 -16.27
CA LEU A 221 4.50 -5.89 -16.82
C LEU A 221 4.48 -5.37 -18.27
N LEU A 222 3.58 -5.87 -19.11
CA LEU A 222 3.40 -5.39 -20.48
C LEU A 222 2.91 -3.95 -20.50
N THR A 223 1.96 -3.60 -19.64
CA THR A 223 1.44 -2.23 -19.53
C THR A 223 2.50 -1.26 -19.03
N LEU A 224 3.29 -1.62 -18.02
CA LEU A 224 4.41 -0.80 -17.54
C LEU A 224 5.52 -0.67 -18.59
N ARG A 225 5.83 -1.75 -19.33
CA ARG A 225 6.77 -1.70 -20.46
C ARG A 225 6.27 -0.75 -21.55
N ARG A 226 4.97 -0.79 -21.87
CA ARG A 226 4.33 0.10 -22.84
C ARG A 226 4.37 1.57 -22.39
N HIS A 227 4.17 1.84 -21.10
CA HIS A 227 4.33 3.18 -20.51
C HIS A 227 5.77 3.69 -20.68
N ARG A 228 6.75 2.86 -20.31
CA ARG A 228 8.17 3.23 -20.36
C ARG A 228 8.62 3.70 -21.75
N GLN A 229 8.10 3.10 -22.83
CA GLN A 229 8.47 3.46 -24.21
C GLN A 229 8.13 4.92 -24.58
N GLY A 230 7.14 5.53 -23.94
CA GLY A 230 6.75 6.93 -24.15
C GLY A 230 6.98 7.83 -22.93
N ALA A 231 7.66 7.34 -21.89
CA ALA A 231 7.88 8.07 -20.66
C ALA A 231 9.17 8.91 -20.73
N PRO A 232 9.18 10.13 -20.14
CA PRO A 232 10.43 10.87 -19.92
C PRO A 232 11.39 10.07 -19.02
N GLU A 233 12.66 10.47 -18.99
CA GLU A 233 13.69 9.72 -18.27
C GLU A 233 13.49 9.67 -16.75
N SER A 234 12.76 10.64 -16.19
CA SER A 234 12.47 10.73 -14.77
C SER A 234 11.29 9.87 -14.31
N SER A 235 11.34 9.50 -13.05
CA SER A 235 10.35 8.74 -12.28
C SER A 235 9.83 9.55 -11.09
N LEU A 236 8.80 9.06 -10.41
CA LEU A 236 8.32 9.64 -9.15
C LEU A 236 9.35 9.57 -8.01
N LEU A 237 10.41 8.79 -8.14
CA LEU A 237 11.50 8.72 -7.16
C LEU A 237 12.48 9.88 -7.29
N ASP A 238 12.54 10.54 -8.44
CA ASP A 238 13.49 11.63 -8.73
C ASP A 238 12.99 13.00 -8.22
N GLN A 239 11.99 13.02 -7.34
CA GLN A 239 11.49 14.26 -6.75
C GLN A 239 12.46 14.80 -5.69
N PRO A 240 12.68 16.12 -5.62
CA PRO A 240 13.60 16.72 -4.67
C PRO A 240 13.17 16.48 -3.22
N GLU A 241 14.15 16.25 -2.35
CA GLU A 241 13.96 16.15 -0.89
C GLU A 241 13.42 17.47 -0.34
N ARG A 242 12.24 17.46 0.29
CA ARG A 242 11.63 18.70 0.82
C ARG A 242 10.89 18.57 2.15
N GLY A 243 10.75 17.37 2.71
CA GLY A 243 10.03 17.19 3.97
C GLY A 243 10.81 17.65 5.20
N GLU A 244 10.33 18.72 5.84
CA GLU A 244 10.66 19.01 7.24
C GLU A 244 9.77 18.16 8.16
N LEU A 245 10.30 17.79 9.34
CA LEU A 245 9.54 16.98 10.31
C LEU A 245 8.20 17.65 10.67
N LEU A 246 8.19 18.98 10.84
CA LEU A 246 7.00 19.77 11.15
C LEU A 246 5.88 19.62 10.11
N GLN A 247 6.23 19.38 8.85
CA GLN A 247 5.23 19.20 7.78
C GLN A 247 4.57 17.82 7.84
N VAL A 248 5.24 16.83 8.44
CA VAL A 248 4.75 15.45 8.59
C VAL A 248 3.92 15.28 9.88
N LEU A 249 4.20 16.07 10.93
CA LEU A 249 3.50 15.98 12.22
C LEU A 249 1.96 16.04 12.15
N PRO A 250 1.30 16.76 11.23
CA PRO A 250 -0.16 16.73 11.11
C PRO A 250 -0.75 15.35 10.84
N VAL A 251 0.06 14.37 10.40
CA VAL A 251 -0.36 12.96 10.28
C VAL A 251 -0.76 12.37 11.64
N LEU A 252 -0.26 12.90 12.75
CA LEU A 252 -0.67 12.52 14.12
C LEU A 252 -2.13 12.88 14.46
N LEU A 253 -2.84 13.63 13.61
CA LEU A 253 -4.28 13.83 13.77
C LEU A 253 -5.10 12.58 13.39
N MET A 254 -4.50 11.66 12.62
CA MET A 254 -5.13 10.40 12.21
C MET A 254 -5.64 9.55 13.40
N PRO A 255 -4.83 9.23 14.43
CA PRO A 255 -5.30 8.45 15.58
C PRO A 255 -6.38 9.18 16.38
N LEU A 256 -6.30 10.52 16.53
CA LEU A 256 -7.32 11.29 17.25
C LEU A 256 -8.69 11.20 16.56
N ALA A 257 -8.71 11.40 15.25
CA ALA A 257 -9.95 11.30 14.46
C ALA A 257 -10.48 9.86 14.42
N ALA A 258 -9.60 8.86 14.33
CA ALA A 258 -9.97 7.45 14.37
C ALA A 258 -10.62 7.08 15.71
N VAL A 259 -10.01 7.44 16.83
CA VAL A 259 -10.55 7.18 18.17
C VAL A 259 -11.88 7.87 18.38
N ALA A 260 -12.06 9.10 17.89
CA ALA A 260 -13.34 9.81 18.01
C ALA A 260 -14.50 9.02 17.35
N VAL A 261 -14.31 8.55 16.13
CA VAL A 261 -15.33 7.75 15.41
C VAL A 261 -15.52 6.40 16.09
N TYR A 262 -14.44 5.67 16.36
CA TYR A 262 -14.50 4.37 17.00
C TYR A 262 -15.22 4.43 18.38
N SER A 263 -14.92 5.46 19.18
CA SER A 263 -15.57 5.71 20.48
C SER A 263 -17.07 5.96 20.32
N LEU A 264 -17.48 6.72 19.31
CA LEU A 264 -18.90 6.98 19.04
C LEU A 264 -19.65 5.67 18.80
N PHE A 265 -19.13 4.79 17.91
CA PHE A 265 -19.73 3.48 17.68
C PHE A 265 -19.72 2.62 18.96
N TYR A 266 -18.66 2.72 19.77
CA TYR A 266 -18.48 1.89 20.96
C TYR A 266 -19.49 2.23 22.04
N PHE A 267 -19.69 3.53 22.32
CA PHE A 267 -20.67 3.98 23.31
C PHE A 267 -22.12 3.82 22.86
N LEU A 268 -22.38 3.77 21.55
CA LEU A 268 -23.69 3.46 21.00
C LEU A 268 -23.94 1.94 20.87
N ASP A 269 -22.94 1.09 21.14
CA ASP A 269 -22.91 -0.35 20.82
C ASP A 269 -23.40 -0.65 19.39
N TRP A 270 -23.06 0.25 18.45
CA TRP A 270 -23.51 0.11 17.07
C TRP A 270 -22.56 -0.80 16.30
N ARG A 271 -22.93 -2.08 16.22
CA ARG A 271 -22.17 -3.10 15.50
C ARG A 271 -22.55 -3.12 14.04
N ILE A 272 -21.60 -2.72 13.18
CA ILE A 272 -21.78 -2.68 11.74
C ILE A 272 -20.68 -3.45 11.03
N GLN A 273 -21.05 -4.08 9.91
CA GLN A 273 -20.08 -4.70 9.01
C GLN A 273 -19.44 -3.64 8.11
N SER A 274 -18.65 -2.73 8.71
CA SER A 274 -18.09 -1.59 7.98
C SER A 274 -17.14 -2.02 6.85
N ASN A 275 -16.54 -3.22 6.92
CA ASN A 275 -15.72 -3.75 5.85
C ASN A 275 -16.51 -3.97 4.55
N TRP A 276 -17.79 -4.37 4.62
CA TRP A 276 -18.63 -4.46 3.42
C TRP A 276 -18.83 -3.10 2.76
N VAL A 277 -19.01 -2.04 3.54
CA VAL A 277 -19.14 -0.68 2.99
C VAL A 277 -17.84 -0.26 2.28
N VAL A 278 -16.70 -0.47 2.93
CA VAL A 278 -15.38 -0.17 2.34
C VAL A 278 -15.16 -0.99 1.07
N ALA A 279 -15.39 -2.31 1.12
CA ALA A 279 -15.20 -3.22 0.01
C ALA A 279 -16.14 -2.90 -1.16
N LEU A 280 -17.42 -2.63 -0.92
CA LEU A 280 -18.40 -2.31 -1.97
C LEU A 280 -18.08 -1.00 -2.70
N VAL A 281 -17.46 -0.03 -2.02
CA VAL A 281 -17.06 1.24 -2.65
C VAL A 281 -15.72 1.09 -3.37
N THR A 282 -14.73 0.53 -2.69
CA THR A 282 -13.35 0.55 -3.18
C THR A 282 -13.06 -0.57 -4.18
N THR A 283 -13.73 -1.72 -4.11
CA THR A 283 -13.51 -2.84 -5.06
C THR A 283 -13.89 -2.44 -6.49
N PRO A 284 -15.06 -1.84 -6.77
CA PRO A 284 -15.35 -1.30 -8.10
C PRO A 284 -14.40 -0.16 -8.48
N ALA A 285 -14.05 0.73 -7.55
CA ALA A 285 -13.12 1.82 -7.82
C ALA A 285 -11.73 1.30 -8.25
N GLY A 286 -11.22 0.24 -7.60
CA GLY A 286 -9.97 -0.43 -7.96
C GLY A 286 -10.02 -1.04 -9.35
N ALA A 287 -11.09 -1.75 -9.69
CA ALA A 287 -11.28 -2.37 -11.00
C ALA A 287 -11.40 -1.32 -12.13
N ILE A 288 -12.17 -0.25 -11.89
CA ILE A 288 -12.32 0.87 -12.81
C ILE A 288 -10.99 1.59 -13.01
N ALA A 289 -10.27 1.91 -11.91
CA ALA A 289 -8.97 2.56 -11.97
C ALA A 289 -7.93 1.71 -12.71
N PHE A 290 -7.95 0.39 -12.51
CA PHE A 290 -7.06 -0.53 -13.23
C PHE A 290 -7.34 -0.50 -14.74
N THR A 291 -8.61 -0.70 -15.11
CA THR A 291 -9.05 -0.73 -16.51
C THR A 291 -8.75 0.60 -17.20
N TRP A 292 -9.09 1.72 -16.55
CA TRP A 292 -8.75 3.05 -17.04
C TRP A 292 -7.24 3.23 -17.20
N SER A 293 -6.44 2.77 -16.24
CA SER A 293 -4.98 2.92 -16.28
C SER A 293 -4.36 2.14 -17.45
N VAL A 294 -4.80 0.90 -17.68
CA VAL A 294 -4.41 0.10 -18.84
C VAL A 294 -4.80 0.85 -20.12
N VAL A 295 -6.06 1.23 -20.28
CA VAL A 295 -6.55 1.91 -21.49
C VAL A 295 -5.81 3.23 -21.74
N ALA A 296 -5.58 4.05 -20.71
CA ALA A 296 -4.90 5.33 -20.81
C ALA A 296 -3.44 5.18 -21.28
N ILE A 297 -2.73 4.17 -20.78
CA ILE A 297 -1.35 3.89 -21.18
C ILE A 297 -1.29 3.37 -22.62
N TRP A 298 -2.19 2.45 -22.99
CA TRP A 298 -2.17 1.82 -24.31
C TRP A 298 -2.64 2.76 -25.43
N ARG A 299 -3.54 3.71 -25.14
CA ARG A 299 -3.98 4.73 -26.11
C ARG A 299 -2.96 5.83 -26.37
N ARG A 300 -1.93 5.98 -25.54
CA ARG A 300 -0.92 7.02 -25.70
C ARG A 300 -0.05 6.75 -26.94
N LYS A 301 0.04 7.72 -27.86
CA LYS A 301 0.96 7.65 -29.00
C LYS A 301 2.40 7.62 -28.49
N ILE A 302 3.22 6.70 -29.03
CA ILE A 302 4.66 6.68 -28.75
C ILE A 302 5.28 7.76 -29.63
N PRO A 303 6.02 8.74 -29.08
CA PRO A 303 6.77 9.68 -29.89
C PRO A 303 7.70 8.91 -30.83
N GLU A 304 7.65 9.20 -32.13
CA GLU A 304 8.67 8.69 -33.05
C GLU A 304 10.02 9.21 -32.56
N LYS A 305 11.00 8.31 -32.42
CA LYS A 305 12.36 8.74 -32.16
C LYS A 305 12.80 9.52 -33.39
N ILE A 306 13.00 10.82 -33.24
CA ILE A 306 13.72 11.62 -34.22
C ILE A 306 15.15 11.07 -34.20
N ASN A 307 15.47 10.23 -35.21
CA ASN A 307 16.80 9.67 -35.41
C ASN A 307 17.76 10.75 -35.89
#